data_AF-A0A7S3AEL3-F1
#
_entry.id   AF-A0A7S3AEL3-F1
#
_cell.length_a   1.000
_cell.length_b   1.000
_cell.length_c   1.000
_cell.angle_alpha   90.00
_cell.angle_beta   90.00
_cell.angle_gamma   90.00
#
_symmetry.space_group_name_H-M   'P 1'
#
loop_
_entity.id
_entity.type
_entity.pdbx_description
1 polymer ?
#
loop_
_entity_poly.entity_id
_entity_poly.type
_entity_poly.pdbx_seq_one_letter_code
_entity_poly.pdbx_strand_id
1 'polypeptide(L)'
;MQWNAMDTMAAKNVSVGDAAPFFDFSVDPSSAGIAKGEDCAAKHENMNFYQQLGNVAIIGYTGASTYSELLPFLEEACAAVGAEPSVEVVFLVSHWDNAGGVTGGHNDSATPAAFARLITLDGCKQFHTKRMLKWVTGHTHCNTISPYESKYGAEVAEAGYRVSGMGMSEPSDKETCRVNANGTQCVGCEVKVNFGFPIFDTTNGRLRILYFDTNDDAKYNPALDCVMQKGWRGCEHESYVTVWLDTPIVQRD
;
A
#
# COMPACT_ATOMS: atom_id res chain seq x y z
N MET A 1 3.86 -4.28 6.10
CA MET A 1 5.01 -3.87 6.94
C MET A 1 4.89 -4.27 8.41
N GLN A 2 3.94 -5.12 8.79
CA GLN A 2 3.66 -5.45 10.20
C GLN A 2 4.91 -5.82 11.03
N TRP A 3 5.95 -6.40 10.41
CA TRP A 3 7.19 -6.83 11.08
C TRP A 3 8.49 -6.61 10.28
N ASN A 4 8.42 -5.92 9.14
CA ASN A 4 9.61 -5.70 8.31
C ASN A 4 10.16 -4.31 8.61
N ALA A 5 11.20 -4.28 9.44
CA ALA A 5 11.92 -3.05 9.70
C ALA A 5 12.64 -2.59 8.42
N MET A 6 12.52 -1.30 8.10
CA MET A 6 13.16 -0.66 6.95
C MET A 6 14.22 0.29 7.48
N ASP A 7 15.45 0.13 7.02
CA ASP A 7 16.62 0.84 7.54
C ASP A 7 16.60 2.35 7.24
N THR A 8 16.03 2.76 6.11
CA THR A 8 16.13 4.14 5.59
C THR A 8 15.84 5.25 6.61
N MET A 9 14.78 5.16 7.41
CA MET A 9 14.47 6.16 8.44
C MET A 9 15.01 5.80 9.82
N ALA A 10 15.01 4.50 10.16
CA ALA A 10 15.58 4.03 11.41
C ALA A 10 17.06 4.46 11.56
N ALA A 11 17.80 4.50 10.44
CA ALA A 11 19.18 4.92 10.40
C ALA A 11 19.42 6.44 10.40
N LYS A 12 18.38 7.27 10.26
CA LYS A 12 18.53 8.73 10.06
C LYS A 12 19.27 9.42 11.21
N ASN A 13 19.14 8.90 12.42
CA ASN A 13 19.72 9.49 13.63
C ASN A 13 20.98 8.76 14.12
N VAL A 14 21.54 7.85 13.34
CA VAL A 14 22.82 7.21 13.66
C VAL A 14 23.88 7.54 12.61
N SER A 15 25.12 7.69 13.07
CA SER A 15 26.30 7.90 12.25
C SER A 15 27.17 6.64 12.21
N VAL A 16 28.05 6.57 11.22
CA VAL A 16 29.06 5.51 11.14
C VAL A 16 29.91 5.53 12.43
N GLY A 17 29.89 4.43 13.17
CA GLY A 17 30.63 4.26 14.42
C GLY A 17 29.81 4.53 15.69
N ASP A 18 28.53 4.91 15.57
CA ASP A 18 27.65 5.02 16.73
C ASP A 18 27.41 3.65 17.37
N ALA A 19 27.45 3.63 18.70
CA ALA A 19 27.19 2.41 19.49
C ALA A 19 25.69 2.11 19.65
N ALA A 20 24.82 3.08 19.36
CA ALA A 20 23.38 2.91 19.46
C ALA A 20 22.85 2.13 18.25
N PRO A 21 22.01 1.10 18.44
CA PRO A 21 21.36 0.42 17.32
C PRO A 21 20.35 1.37 16.65
N PHE A 22 20.27 1.32 15.32
CA PHE A 22 19.32 2.14 14.57
C PHE A 22 17.88 1.59 14.64
N PHE A 23 17.72 0.29 14.86
CA PHE A 23 16.43 -0.31 15.12
C PHE A 23 16.17 -0.42 16.63
N ASP A 24 14.96 -0.03 17.05
CA ASP A 24 14.47 -0.22 18.41
C ASP A 24 13.64 -1.49 18.53
N PHE A 25 14.27 -2.59 18.95
CA PHE A 25 13.59 -3.87 19.24
C PHE A 25 13.32 -4.06 20.74
N SER A 26 13.10 -2.97 21.49
CA SER A 26 12.78 -3.07 22.93
C SER A 26 11.45 -3.78 23.20
N VAL A 27 10.57 -3.88 22.20
CA VAL A 27 9.33 -4.65 22.26
C VAL A 27 9.59 -6.07 21.73
N ASP A 28 9.49 -7.07 22.61
CA ASP A 28 9.47 -8.49 22.23
C ASP A 28 8.01 -8.95 22.04
N PRO A 29 7.52 -9.10 20.80
CA PRO A 29 6.14 -9.51 20.54
C PRO A 29 5.82 -10.93 21.03
N SER A 30 6.83 -11.72 21.42
CA SER A 30 6.68 -13.07 21.97
C SER A 30 6.64 -13.10 23.49
N SER A 31 6.90 -11.97 24.16
CA SER A 31 7.00 -11.93 25.62
C SER A 31 5.65 -12.15 26.30
N ALA A 32 5.66 -12.91 27.39
CA ALA A 32 4.47 -13.20 28.16
C ALA A 32 3.95 -11.92 28.84
N GLY A 33 2.72 -11.53 28.54
CA GLY A 33 2.05 -10.38 29.16
C GLY A 33 1.86 -9.16 28.26
N ILE A 34 2.42 -9.16 27.05
CA ILE A 34 2.06 -8.15 26.06
C ILE A 34 0.66 -8.45 25.52
N ALA A 35 -0.25 -7.49 25.66
CA ALA A 35 -1.59 -7.60 25.09
C ALA A 35 -1.48 -7.59 23.56
N LYS A 36 -2.20 -8.51 22.90
CA LYS A 36 -2.28 -8.53 21.44
C LYS A 36 -2.72 -7.16 20.93
N GLY A 37 -1.98 -6.58 19.99
CA GLY A 37 -2.34 -5.32 19.39
C GLY A 37 -1.18 -4.35 19.27
N GLU A 38 -1.43 -3.08 19.58
CA GLU A 38 -0.46 -1.98 19.53
C GLU A 38 0.72 -2.22 20.48
N ASP A 39 0.46 -2.81 21.66
CA ASP A 39 1.50 -3.15 22.63
C ASP A 39 2.51 -4.20 22.10
N CYS A 40 2.16 -4.94 21.04
CA CYS A 40 3.05 -5.90 20.37
C CYS A 40 3.88 -5.27 19.27
N ALA A 41 3.54 -4.06 18.80
CA ALA A 41 4.18 -3.47 17.64
C ALA A 41 5.56 -2.93 18.03
N ALA A 42 6.55 -3.17 17.16
CA ALA A 42 7.80 -2.44 17.24
C ALA A 42 7.54 -0.93 17.06
N LYS A 43 8.46 -0.09 17.54
CA LYS A 43 8.38 1.36 17.34
C LYS A 43 8.22 1.72 15.87
N HIS A 44 7.35 2.70 15.56
CA HIS A 44 7.00 3.02 14.18
C HIS A 44 8.17 3.53 13.35
N GLU A 45 9.15 4.15 14.00
CA GLU A 45 10.39 4.61 13.38
C GLU A 45 11.19 3.47 12.72
N ASN A 46 11.01 2.23 13.17
CA ASN A 46 11.61 1.06 12.53
C ASN A 46 10.97 0.73 11.18
N MET A 47 9.73 1.15 10.95
CA MET A 47 8.90 0.70 9.81
C MET A 47 8.55 1.84 8.85
N ASN A 48 8.67 3.08 9.31
CA ASN A 48 8.41 4.24 8.47
C ASN A 48 9.55 4.41 7.45
N PHE A 49 9.21 4.76 6.22
CA PHE A 49 10.19 5.07 5.19
C PHE A 49 9.62 6.00 4.14
N TYR A 50 10.47 6.80 3.50
CA TYR A 50 10.14 7.35 2.19
C TYR A 50 11.35 7.25 1.28
N GLN A 51 11.11 6.83 0.04
CA GLN A 51 12.16 6.66 -0.96
C GLN A 51 11.63 6.94 -2.36
N GLN A 52 12.54 7.26 -3.26
CA GLN A 52 12.24 7.46 -4.67
C GLN A 52 12.84 6.33 -5.52
N LEU A 53 12.06 5.84 -6.49
CA LEU A 53 12.48 4.91 -7.52
C LEU A 53 12.07 5.48 -8.89
N GLY A 54 13.04 5.98 -9.66
CA GLY A 54 12.73 6.67 -10.92
C GLY A 54 11.86 7.91 -10.67
N ASN A 55 10.72 8.01 -11.35
CA ASN A 55 9.75 9.11 -11.16
C ASN A 55 8.69 8.84 -10.06
N VAL A 56 8.88 7.79 -9.25
CA VAL A 56 7.91 7.36 -8.23
C VAL A 56 8.48 7.59 -6.83
N ALA A 57 7.74 8.29 -5.98
CA ALA A 57 7.99 8.30 -4.54
C ALA A 57 7.06 7.31 -3.83
N ILE A 58 7.59 6.64 -2.81
CA ILE A 58 6.84 5.74 -1.93
C ILE A 58 6.98 6.28 -0.51
N ILE A 59 5.86 6.54 0.15
CA ILE A 59 5.77 6.87 1.57
C ILE A 59 5.21 5.64 2.28
N GLY A 60 6.07 4.89 2.96
CA GLY A 60 5.70 3.73 3.76
C GLY A 60 5.55 4.10 5.23
N TYR A 61 4.52 3.57 5.88
CA TYR A 61 4.38 3.71 7.33
C TYR A 61 3.69 2.49 7.97
N THR A 62 3.81 2.36 9.29
CA THR A 62 3.05 1.36 10.05
C THR A 62 1.71 1.89 10.53
N GLY A 63 0.63 1.14 10.30
CA GLY A 63 -0.68 1.44 10.87
C GLY A 63 -0.82 1.04 12.34
N ALA A 64 0.25 0.59 13.01
CA ALA A 64 0.22 0.17 14.41
C ALA A 64 0.43 1.33 15.42
N SER A 65 0.71 2.54 14.94
CA SER A 65 0.75 3.75 15.78
C SER A 65 -0.42 4.66 15.45
N THR A 66 -0.76 5.56 16.35
CA THR A 66 -1.79 6.58 16.10
C THR A 66 -1.37 7.51 14.97
N TYR A 67 -2.33 8.12 14.27
CA TYR A 67 -2.01 9.11 13.25
C TYR A 67 -1.25 10.31 13.84
N SER A 68 -1.54 10.72 15.08
CA SER A 68 -0.84 11.82 15.74
C SER A 68 0.65 11.55 15.94
N GLU A 69 1.03 10.31 16.25
CA GLU A 69 2.44 9.93 16.36
C GLU A 69 3.13 9.89 15.00
N LEU A 70 2.39 9.51 13.95
CA LEU A 70 2.90 9.45 12.58
C LEU A 70 2.99 10.81 11.89
N LEU A 71 2.22 11.81 12.35
CA LEU A 71 2.10 13.10 11.68
C LEU A 71 3.44 13.80 11.41
N PRO A 72 4.38 13.91 12.38
CA PRO A 72 5.69 14.53 12.11
C PRO A 72 6.44 13.86 10.96
N PHE A 73 6.39 12.52 10.89
CA PHE A 73 7.00 11.77 9.80
C PHE A 73 6.28 12.01 8.46
N LEU A 74 4.94 12.02 8.45
CA LEU A 74 4.16 12.24 7.23
C LEU A 74 4.35 13.65 6.67
N GLU A 75 4.44 14.66 7.54
CA GLU A 75 4.77 16.04 7.16
C GLU A 75 6.17 16.13 6.54
N GLU A 76 7.16 15.51 7.18
CA GLU A 76 8.53 15.43 6.65
C GLU A 76 8.57 14.74 5.28
N ALA A 77 7.93 13.58 5.15
CA ALA A 77 7.89 12.82 3.91
C ALA A 77 7.20 13.60 2.78
N CYS A 78 6.05 14.22 3.08
CA CYS A 78 5.34 15.05 2.10
C CYS A 78 6.15 16.27 1.67
N ALA A 79 6.86 16.93 2.59
CA ALA A 79 7.74 18.05 2.26
C ALA A 79 8.90 17.61 1.36
N ALA A 80 9.56 16.49 1.68
CA ALA A 80 10.67 15.95 0.89
C ALA A 80 10.22 15.54 -0.52
N VAL A 81 9.12 14.79 -0.63
CA VAL A 81 8.53 14.36 -1.91
C VAL A 81 8.03 15.56 -2.72
N GLY A 82 7.45 16.56 -2.06
CA GLY A 82 6.99 17.79 -2.69
C GLY A 82 8.11 18.67 -3.24
N ALA A 83 9.28 18.64 -2.61
CA ALA A 83 10.45 19.40 -3.04
C ALA A 83 11.19 18.73 -4.22
N GLU A 84 11.03 17.43 -4.43
CA GLU A 84 11.76 16.69 -5.45
C GLU A 84 11.13 16.86 -6.85
N PRO A 85 11.79 17.56 -7.79
CA PRO A 85 11.22 17.86 -9.11
C PRO A 85 11.05 16.61 -10.00
N SER A 86 11.84 15.56 -9.77
CA SER A 86 11.77 14.34 -10.59
C SER A 86 10.66 13.37 -10.17
N VAL A 87 9.98 13.62 -9.05
CA VAL A 87 8.82 12.82 -8.64
C VAL A 87 7.58 13.28 -9.39
N GLU A 88 6.93 12.32 -10.05
CA GLU A 88 5.70 12.52 -10.80
C GLU A 88 4.51 11.75 -10.20
N VAL A 89 4.77 10.62 -9.53
CA VAL A 89 3.76 9.75 -8.91
C VAL A 89 4.14 9.45 -7.46
N VAL A 90 3.16 9.43 -6.57
CA VAL A 90 3.36 9.13 -5.15
C VAL A 90 2.46 7.97 -4.72
N PHE A 91 3.02 7.00 -4.00
CA PHE A 91 2.26 5.95 -3.34
C PHE A 91 2.40 6.05 -1.83
N LEU A 92 1.28 6.17 -1.12
CA LEU A 92 1.20 5.89 0.31
C LEU A 92 1.02 4.39 0.51
N VAL A 93 1.90 3.74 1.29
CA VAL A 93 1.86 2.29 1.51
C VAL A 93 1.81 1.99 3.01
N SER A 94 0.83 1.20 3.43
CA SER A 94 0.77 0.66 4.79
C SER A 94 0.11 -0.72 4.78
N HIS A 95 0.15 -1.42 5.91
CA HIS A 95 -0.39 -2.77 5.99
C HIS A 95 -1.89 -2.79 6.26
N TRP A 96 -2.38 -1.96 7.19
CA TRP A 96 -3.75 -2.05 7.70
C TRP A 96 -4.71 -1.21 6.87
N ASP A 97 -5.70 -1.86 6.28
CA ASP A 97 -6.78 -1.23 5.55
C ASP A 97 -7.98 -0.89 6.45
N ASN A 98 -8.07 -1.58 7.58
CA ASN A 98 -8.93 -1.29 8.71
C ASN A 98 -8.19 -1.66 10.02
N ALA A 99 -8.67 -1.15 11.15
CA ALA A 99 -8.14 -1.47 12.47
C ALA A 99 -8.99 -2.52 13.22
N GLY A 100 -9.47 -3.51 12.49
CA GLY A 100 -10.26 -4.59 13.05
C GLY A 100 -9.39 -5.75 13.54
N GLY A 101 -9.47 -6.07 14.83
CA GLY A 101 -9.05 -7.38 15.37
C GLY A 101 -7.78 -7.37 16.22
N VAL A 102 -7.32 -8.58 16.57
CA VAL A 102 -6.19 -8.84 17.48
C VAL A 102 -4.81 -8.48 16.91
N THR A 103 -4.77 -7.79 15.76
CA THR A 103 -3.59 -7.63 14.90
C THR A 103 -2.91 -6.27 15.02
N GLY A 104 -3.49 -5.34 15.79
CA GLY A 104 -2.77 -4.16 16.32
C GLY A 104 -2.70 -2.92 15.46
N GLY A 105 -3.57 -2.77 14.45
CA GLY A 105 -3.70 -1.50 13.74
C GLY A 105 -4.55 -0.49 14.52
N HIS A 106 -4.23 0.80 14.43
CA HIS A 106 -5.02 1.89 15.01
C HIS A 106 -6.00 2.47 13.96
N ASN A 107 -7.24 2.79 14.36
CA ASN A 107 -8.32 3.14 13.42
C ASN A 107 -8.03 4.38 12.58
N ASP A 108 -7.37 5.37 13.18
CA ASP A 108 -7.07 6.64 12.53
C ASP A 108 -5.82 6.62 11.64
N SER A 109 -5.03 5.56 11.72
CA SER A 109 -3.83 5.33 10.92
C SER A 109 -3.96 4.15 9.96
N ALA A 110 -5.14 3.52 9.86
CA ALA A 110 -5.46 2.66 8.73
C ALA A 110 -5.24 3.43 7.41
N THR A 111 -4.71 2.78 6.37
CA THR A 111 -4.27 3.41 5.12
C THR A 111 -5.28 4.41 4.52
N PRO A 112 -6.57 4.06 4.34
CA PRO A 112 -7.52 5.04 3.82
C PRO A 112 -7.76 6.24 4.76
N ALA A 113 -7.73 6.03 6.08
CA ALA A 113 -7.91 7.10 7.06
C ALA A 113 -6.70 8.05 7.07
N ALA A 114 -5.48 7.50 7.03
CA ALA A 114 -4.26 8.28 6.93
C ALA A 114 -4.19 9.05 5.61
N PHE A 115 -4.57 8.40 4.49
CA PHE A 115 -4.63 9.03 3.18
C PHE A 115 -5.56 10.26 3.17
N ALA A 116 -6.76 10.14 3.73
CA ALA A 116 -7.75 11.23 3.79
C ALA A 116 -7.19 12.50 4.48
N ARG A 117 -6.22 12.35 5.38
CA ARG A 117 -5.53 13.46 6.04
C ARG A 117 -4.27 13.88 5.27
N LEU A 118 -3.49 12.93 4.75
CA LEU A 118 -2.25 13.16 4.03
C LEU A 118 -2.44 14.00 2.76
N ILE A 119 -3.56 13.84 2.06
CA ILE A 119 -3.89 14.67 0.87
C ILE A 119 -4.04 16.17 1.18
N THR A 120 -4.13 16.55 2.45
CA THR A 120 -4.19 17.96 2.89
C THR A 120 -2.83 18.55 3.22
N LEU A 121 -1.79 17.72 3.36
CA LEU A 121 -0.45 18.16 3.73
C LEU A 121 0.27 18.81 2.54
N ASP A 122 1.04 19.86 2.83
CA ASP A 122 1.89 20.52 1.84
C ASP A 122 2.91 19.53 1.26
N GLY A 123 3.16 19.64 -0.04
CA GLY A 123 4.01 18.72 -0.80
C GLY A 123 3.30 17.45 -1.29
N CYS A 124 2.33 16.90 -0.54
CA CYS A 124 1.49 15.78 -1.00
C CYS A 124 0.22 16.23 -1.74
N LYS A 125 -0.41 17.33 -1.28
CA LYS A 125 -1.64 17.89 -1.85
C LYS A 125 -1.56 18.16 -3.36
N GLN A 126 -0.40 18.58 -3.86
CA GLN A 126 -0.21 18.86 -5.29
C GLN A 126 -0.34 17.60 -6.16
N PHE A 127 0.15 16.45 -5.68
CA PHE A 127 0.03 15.18 -6.38
C PHE A 127 -1.41 14.67 -6.32
N HIS A 128 -2.09 14.85 -5.19
CA HIS A 128 -3.52 14.54 -5.07
C HIS A 128 -4.38 15.33 -6.05
N THR A 129 -4.17 16.64 -6.14
CA THR A 129 -4.90 17.53 -7.07
C THR A 129 -4.72 17.07 -8.53
N LYS A 130 -3.55 16.53 -8.86
CA LYS A 130 -3.21 15.97 -10.19
C LYS A 130 -3.60 14.49 -10.34
N ARG A 131 -4.25 13.88 -9.34
CA ARG A 131 -4.61 12.45 -9.25
C ARG A 131 -3.41 11.48 -9.33
N MET A 132 -2.21 11.98 -9.03
CA MET A 132 -0.93 11.25 -9.06
C MET A 132 -0.48 10.74 -7.67
N LEU A 133 -1.27 11.00 -6.62
CA LEU A 133 -1.09 10.39 -5.31
C LEU A 133 -2.10 9.25 -5.13
N LYS A 134 -1.59 8.03 -4.94
CA LYS A 134 -2.35 6.80 -4.74
C LYS A 134 -2.02 6.19 -3.38
N TRP A 135 -2.83 5.24 -2.93
CA TRP A 135 -2.51 4.45 -1.75
C TRP A 135 -2.69 2.96 -1.96
N VAL A 136 -1.79 2.19 -1.35
CA VAL A 136 -1.76 0.73 -1.40
C VAL A 136 -1.79 0.19 0.01
N THR A 137 -2.69 -0.76 0.27
CA THR A 137 -2.85 -1.38 1.58
C THR A 137 -2.98 -2.89 1.49
N GLY A 138 -3.02 -3.58 2.62
CA GLY A 138 -3.21 -5.03 2.69
C GLY A 138 -4.16 -5.42 3.82
N HIS A 139 -3.69 -6.30 4.69
CA HIS A 139 -4.35 -6.86 5.87
C HIS A 139 -5.56 -7.77 5.59
N THR A 140 -6.55 -7.33 4.82
CA THR A 140 -7.77 -8.12 4.54
C THR A 140 -7.56 -9.25 3.50
N HIS A 141 -6.31 -9.70 3.29
CA HIS A 141 -5.86 -10.76 2.35
C HIS A 141 -6.70 -10.98 1.07
N CYS A 142 -7.04 -9.90 0.37
CA CYS A 142 -7.60 -9.96 -0.98
C CYS A 142 -7.26 -8.73 -1.81
N ASN A 143 -7.41 -8.85 -3.13
CA ASN A 143 -7.05 -7.80 -4.08
C ASN A 143 -8.29 -7.04 -4.58
N THR A 144 -8.35 -5.72 -4.40
CA THR A 144 -9.51 -4.92 -4.83
C THR A 144 -9.11 -3.50 -5.19
N ILE A 145 -9.79 -2.91 -6.19
CA ILE A 145 -9.71 -1.47 -6.46
C ILE A 145 -10.86 -0.72 -5.81
N SER A 146 -10.59 0.54 -5.50
CA SER A 146 -11.54 1.45 -4.87
C SER A 146 -12.24 0.90 -3.62
N PRO A 147 -11.51 0.31 -2.67
CA PRO A 147 -12.12 -0.20 -1.47
C PRO A 147 -12.58 0.97 -0.56
N TYR A 148 -13.62 0.71 0.24
CA TYR A 148 -14.09 1.59 1.31
C TYR A 148 -14.76 2.91 0.91
N GLU A 149 -15.34 3.00 -0.29
CA GLU A 149 -16.10 4.18 -0.75
C GLU A 149 -17.19 4.61 0.25
N SER A 150 -17.97 3.67 0.78
CA SER A 150 -19.05 3.95 1.74
C SER A 150 -18.56 4.53 3.07
N LYS A 151 -17.26 4.37 3.40
CA LYS A 151 -16.68 4.80 4.68
C LYS A 151 -15.87 6.09 4.56
N TYR A 152 -15.08 6.25 3.48
CA TYR A 152 -14.16 7.39 3.33
C TYR A 152 -14.50 8.32 2.14
N GLY A 153 -15.56 8.01 1.39
CA GLY A 153 -15.98 8.77 0.23
C GLY A 153 -15.25 8.37 -1.06
N ALA A 154 -15.84 8.78 -2.20
CA ALA A 154 -15.39 8.41 -3.53
C ALA A 154 -13.95 8.88 -3.84
N GLU A 155 -13.58 10.07 -3.37
CA GLU A 155 -12.24 10.63 -3.61
C GLU A 155 -11.12 9.78 -2.99
N VAL A 156 -11.30 9.34 -1.74
CA VAL A 156 -10.34 8.45 -1.07
C VAL A 156 -10.34 7.08 -1.74
N ALA A 157 -11.53 6.54 -2.05
CA ALA A 157 -11.64 5.23 -2.67
C ALA A 157 -11.02 5.20 -4.09
N GLU A 158 -11.25 6.19 -4.94
CA GLU A 158 -10.70 6.23 -6.32
C GLU A 158 -9.17 6.15 -6.36
N ALA A 159 -8.48 6.61 -5.30
CA ALA A 159 -7.03 6.55 -5.19
C ALA A 159 -6.48 5.22 -4.64
N GLY A 160 -7.36 4.31 -4.21
CA GLY A 160 -7.03 3.19 -3.35
C GLY A 160 -6.96 1.83 -4.02
N TYR A 161 -5.95 1.06 -3.60
CA TYR A 161 -5.72 -0.32 -4.01
C TYR A 161 -5.46 -1.16 -2.77
N ARG A 162 -6.23 -2.23 -2.60
CA ARG A 162 -5.91 -3.27 -1.62
C ARG A 162 -5.24 -4.42 -2.32
N VAL A 163 -4.08 -4.82 -1.81
CA VAL A 163 -3.23 -5.86 -2.37
C VAL A 163 -2.86 -6.82 -1.25
N SER A 164 -3.21 -8.09 -1.41
CA SER A 164 -2.86 -9.15 -0.47
C SER A 164 -1.39 -9.55 -0.60
N GLY A 165 -0.85 -10.16 0.46
CA GLY A 165 0.38 -10.94 0.33
C GLY A 165 0.17 -12.08 -0.67
N MET A 166 1.18 -12.36 -1.49
CA MET A 166 1.15 -13.55 -2.36
C MET A 166 0.98 -14.80 -1.50
N GLY A 167 -0.01 -15.64 -1.82
CA GLY A 167 -0.32 -16.87 -1.11
C GLY A 167 -1.23 -16.68 0.12
N MET A 168 -1.67 -15.46 0.43
CA MET A 168 -2.63 -15.19 1.49
C MET A 168 -4.01 -14.97 0.89
N SER A 169 -4.98 -15.79 1.30
CA SER A 169 -6.40 -15.59 1.00
C SER A 169 -7.18 -15.59 2.29
N GLU A 170 -8.07 -14.61 2.46
CA GLU A 170 -9.14 -14.72 3.44
C GLU A 170 -10.15 -15.77 2.95
N PRO A 171 -10.83 -16.50 3.85
CA PRO A 171 -11.94 -17.36 3.48
C PRO A 171 -12.97 -16.59 2.65
N SER A 172 -13.46 -17.26 1.62
CA SER A 172 -14.29 -16.69 0.57
C SER A 172 -15.67 -16.22 1.07
N ASP A 173 -16.08 -16.63 2.27
CA ASP A 173 -17.32 -16.22 2.91
C ASP A 173 -17.28 -14.78 3.46
N LYS A 174 -16.10 -14.20 3.66
CA LYS A 174 -15.95 -12.80 4.09
C LYS A 174 -16.37 -11.84 2.98
N GLU A 175 -17.45 -11.12 3.23
CA GLU A 175 -18.03 -10.11 2.33
C GLU A 175 -17.01 -9.03 1.89
N THR A 176 -16.02 -8.76 2.74
CA THR A 176 -14.96 -7.79 2.48
C THR A 176 -14.12 -8.10 1.24
N CYS A 177 -14.07 -9.35 0.77
CA CYS A 177 -13.22 -9.78 -0.35
C CYS A 177 -13.96 -10.07 -1.65
N ARG A 178 -15.25 -9.73 -1.72
CA ARG A 178 -16.04 -9.90 -2.93
C ARG A 178 -15.79 -8.76 -3.91
N VAL A 179 -15.57 -9.12 -5.17
CA VAL A 179 -15.34 -8.15 -6.25
C VAL A 179 -16.22 -8.42 -7.46
N ASN A 180 -16.50 -7.34 -8.20
CA ASN A 180 -17.01 -7.43 -9.56
C ASN A 180 -15.93 -7.95 -10.52
N ALA A 181 -16.33 -8.31 -11.75
CA ALA A 181 -15.40 -8.76 -12.78
C ALA A 181 -14.26 -7.76 -13.09
N ASN A 182 -14.50 -6.46 -12.86
CA ASN A 182 -13.51 -5.39 -13.03
C ASN A 182 -12.61 -5.15 -11.81
N GLY A 183 -12.73 -5.95 -10.74
CA GLY A 183 -11.93 -5.85 -9.52
C GLY A 183 -12.43 -4.82 -8.48
N THR A 184 -13.50 -4.08 -8.76
CA THR A 184 -14.12 -3.17 -7.77
C THR A 184 -14.77 -3.97 -6.64
N GLN A 185 -14.70 -3.46 -5.41
CA GLN A 185 -15.37 -4.07 -4.27
C GLN A 185 -16.88 -4.17 -4.51
N CYS A 186 -17.48 -5.29 -4.11
CA CYS A 186 -18.87 -5.56 -4.36
C CYS A 186 -19.57 -6.16 -3.14
N VAL A 187 -20.63 -5.49 -2.67
CA VAL A 187 -21.44 -5.92 -1.53
C VAL A 187 -22.61 -6.75 -2.05
N GLY A 188 -22.78 -7.97 -1.55
CA GLY A 188 -23.91 -8.85 -1.91
C GLY A 188 -23.86 -9.61 -3.25
N CYS A 189 -22.76 -9.53 -4.02
CA CYS A 189 -22.61 -10.36 -5.24
C CYS A 189 -22.00 -11.75 -4.95
N GLU A 190 -21.95 -12.56 -6.02
CA GLU A 190 -21.32 -13.87 -6.01
C GLU A 190 -19.84 -13.76 -5.63
N VAL A 191 -19.40 -14.72 -4.83
CA VAL A 191 -18.06 -14.74 -4.27
C VAL A 191 -17.05 -15.08 -5.36
N LYS A 192 -16.27 -14.08 -5.77
CA LYS A 192 -15.01 -14.31 -6.49
C LYS A 192 -13.86 -13.93 -5.56
N VAL A 193 -13.10 -14.93 -5.11
CA VAL A 193 -11.80 -14.67 -4.47
C VAL A 193 -10.93 -14.02 -5.53
N ASN A 194 -10.47 -12.81 -5.24
CA ASN A 194 -9.57 -12.09 -6.13
C ASN A 194 -8.15 -12.18 -5.60
N PHE A 195 -7.39 -13.08 -6.20
CA PHE A 195 -6.00 -13.32 -5.91
C PHE A 195 -5.18 -13.18 -7.20
N GLY A 196 -3.97 -12.66 -7.09
CA GLY A 196 -3.25 -12.11 -8.21
C GLY A 196 -2.10 -11.21 -7.77
N PHE A 197 -1.40 -10.64 -8.75
CA PHE A 197 -0.36 -9.65 -8.49
C PHE A 197 -0.56 -8.41 -9.37
N PRO A 198 -0.50 -7.21 -8.77
CA PRO A 198 -0.50 -5.98 -9.53
C PRO A 198 0.90 -5.64 -10.04
N ILE A 199 0.97 -5.00 -11.21
CA ILE A 199 2.14 -4.31 -11.72
C ILE A 199 1.82 -2.82 -11.78
N PHE A 200 2.62 -2.03 -11.06
CA PHE A 200 2.59 -0.58 -11.13
C PHE A 200 3.65 -0.13 -12.13
N ASP A 201 3.23 0.53 -13.20
CA ASP A 201 4.10 0.99 -14.27
C ASP A 201 3.91 2.48 -14.52
N THR A 202 5.01 3.22 -14.45
CA THR A 202 5.06 4.66 -14.72
C THR A 202 5.81 5.00 -16.01
N THR A 203 6.09 4.01 -16.85
CA THR A 203 6.78 4.21 -18.13
C THR A 203 5.86 4.79 -19.21
N ASN A 204 6.46 5.30 -20.29
CA ASN A 204 5.74 5.91 -21.41
C ASN A 204 4.86 7.12 -21.04
N GLY A 205 5.18 7.81 -19.93
CA GLY A 205 4.43 8.98 -19.45
C GLY A 205 3.02 8.65 -18.97
N ARG A 206 2.79 7.41 -18.51
CA ARG A 206 1.49 6.92 -18.04
C ARG A 206 1.62 6.25 -16.70
N LEU A 207 0.63 6.44 -15.83
CA LEU A 207 0.46 5.65 -14.62
C LEU A 207 -0.51 4.51 -14.95
N ARG A 208 0.04 3.30 -15.03
CA ARG A 208 -0.70 2.06 -15.31
C ARG A 208 -0.65 1.15 -14.10
N ILE A 209 -1.79 0.54 -13.79
CA ILE A 209 -1.88 -0.55 -12.83
C ILE A 209 -2.52 -1.71 -13.55
N LEU A 210 -1.71 -2.73 -13.83
CA LEU A 210 -2.14 -3.98 -14.43
C LEU A 210 -2.33 -5.01 -13.33
N TYR A 211 -3.34 -5.83 -13.44
CA TYR A 211 -3.62 -6.87 -12.47
C TYR A 211 -3.65 -8.23 -13.15
N PHE A 212 -2.77 -9.11 -12.72
CA PHE A 212 -2.71 -10.49 -13.19
C PHE A 212 -3.58 -11.33 -12.25
N ASP A 213 -4.76 -11.72 -12.72
CA ASP A 213 -5.68 -12.61 -12.01
C ASP A 213 -5.08 -14.02 -11.97
N THR A 214 -4.72 -14.49 -10.78
CA THR A 214 -4.19 -15.83 -10.56
C THR A 214 -5.03 -16.59 -9.54
N ASN A 215 -6.33 -16.29 -9.50
CA ASN A 215 -7.24 -16.81 -8.49
C ASN A 215 -7.62 -18.30 -8.66
N ASP A 216 -7.12 -18.97 -9.69
CA ASP A 216 -7.25 -20.41 -9.90
C ASP A 216 -5.99 -20.97 -10.61
N ASP A 217 -5.80 -22.29 -10.50
CA ASP A 217 -4.63 -22.99 -11.06
C ASP A 217 -4.53 -22.86 -12.59
N ALA A 218 -5.67 -22.68 -13.28
CA ALA A 218 -5.70 -22.54 -14.74
C ALA A 218 -5.20 -21.16 -15.20
N LYS A 219 -5.16 -20.16 -14.31
CA LYS A 219 -4.57 -18.85 -14.58
C LYS A 219 -3.18 -18.68 -13.96
N TYR A 220 -2.94 -19.29 -12.79
CA TYR A 220 -1.70 -19.10 -12.04
C TYR A 220 -0.46 -19.51 -12.85
N ASN A 221 -0.43 -20.76 -13.34
CA ASN A 221 0.73 -21.24 -14.10
C ASN A 221 0.92 -20.49 -15.41
N PRO A 222 -0.12 -20.26 -16.25
CA PRO A 222 0.05 -19.47 -17.47
C PRO A 222 0.52 -18.03 -17.23
N ALA A 223 0.05 -17.37 -16.16
CA ALA A 223 0.49 -16.03 -15.82
C ALA A 223 1.97 -16.00 -15.44
N LEU A 224 2.41 -16.91 -14.57
CA LEU A 224 3.81 -17.02 -14.19
C LEU A 224 4.70 -17.39 -15.38
N ASP A 225 4.31 -18.39 -16.16
CA ASP A 225 5.07 -18.85 -17.33
C ASP A 225 5.23 -17.71 -18.33
N CYS A 226 4.16 -16.95 -18.59
CA CYS A 226 4.24 -15.80 -19.48
C CYS A 226 5.21 -14.74 -18.95
N VAL A 227 5.10 -14.36 -17.67
CA VAL A 227 6.01 -13.36 -17.07
C VAL A 227 7.46 -13.83 -17.10
N MET A 228 7.72 -15.11 -16.83
CA MET A 228 9.06 -15.68 -16.86
C MET A 228 9.64 -15.73 -18.28
N GLN A 229 8.83 -16.02 -19.29
CA GLN A 229 9.29 -16.18 -20.68
C GLN A 229 9.36 -14.87 -21.45
N LYS A 230 8.38 -13.99 -21.27
CA LYS A 230 8.18 -12.78 -22.08
C LYS A 230 8.40 -11.47 -21.29
N GLY A 231 8.54 -11.55 -19.96
CA GLY A 231 8.39 -10.40 -19.08
C GLY A 231 6.93 -9.95 -18.97
N TRP A 232 6.60 -9.20 -17.91
CA TRP A 232 5.22 -8.78 -17.67
C TRP A 232 4.61 -7.96 -18.82
N ARG A 233 5.44 -7.14 -19.52
CA ARG A 233 5.00 -6.37 -20.70
C ARG A 233 4.55 -7.24 -21.87
N GLY A 234 5.17 -8.41 -22.04
CA GLY A 234 4.80 -9.37 -23.08
C GLY A 234 3.48 -10.09 -22.80
N CYS A 235 2.89 -9.87 -21.62
CA CYS A 235 1.69 -10.55 -21.13
C CYS A 235 0.49 -9.59 -20.96
N GLU A 236 0.64 -8.30 -21.26
CA GLU A 236 -0.41 -7.28 -21.01
C GLU A 236 -1.73 -7.57 -21.74
N HIS A 237 -1.69 -8.40 -22.79
CA HIS A 237 -2.85 -8.75 -23.63
C HIS A 237 -3.45 -10.13 -23.31
N GLU A 238 -2.91 -10.83 -22.31
CA GLU A 238 -3.39 -12.15 -21.93
C GLU A 238 -4.74 -12.05 -21.21
N SER A 239 -5.60 -13.06 -21.38
CA SER A 239 -6.98 -13.03 -20.86
C SER A 239 -7.10 -12.95 -19.33
N TYR A 240 -6.03 -13.26 -18.60
CA TYR A 240 -5.94 -13.15 -17.15
C TYR A 240 -5.38 -11.80 -16.69
N VAL A 241 -5.15 -10.84 -17.58
CA VAL A 241 -4.69 -9.48 -17.24
C VAL A 241 -5.85 -8.49 -17.36
N THR A 242 -6.06 -7.71 -16.30
CA THR A 242 -7.03 -6.60 -16.26
C THR A 242 -6.30 -5.29 -16.02
N VAL A 243 -6.71 -4.23 -16.72
CA VAL A 243 -6.22 -2.87 -16.47
C VAL A 243 -7.06 -2.24 -15.36
N TRP A 244 -6.46 -2.03 -14.20
CA TRP A 244 -7.08 -1.35 -13.06
C TRP A 244 -7.01 0.16 -13.17
N LEU A 245 -5.92 0.68 -13.73
CA LEU A 245 -5.72 2.10 -13.99
C LEU A 245 -4.88 2.26 -15.24
N ASP A 246 -5.24 3.23 -16.07
CA ASP A 246 -4.40 3.68 -17.17
C ASP A 246 -4.67 5.15 -17.48
N THR A 247 -3.84 6.03 -16.92
CA THR A 247 -3.97 7.48 -17.07
C THR A 247 -2.65 8.12 -17.50
N PRO A 248 -2.67 9.21 -18.30
CA PRO A 248 -1.49 10.03 -18.49
C PRO A 248 -0.94 10.53 -17.14
N ILE A 249 0.38 10.58 -17.00
CA ILE A 249 1.03 11.29 -15.91
C ILE A 249 0.91 12.79 -16.17
N VAL A 250 0.42 13.52 -15.17
CA VAL A 250 0.32 14.97 -15.23
C VAL A 250 1.60 15.57 -14.64
N GLN A 251 2.41 16.15 -15.50
CA GLN A 251 3.69 16.76 -15.14
C GLN A 251 3.51 17.89 -14.12
N ARG A 252 4.55 18.13 -13.32
CA ARG A 252 4.63 19.30 -12.46
C ARG A 252 4.92 20.54 -13.31
N ASP A 253 4.28 21.65 -12.92
CA ASP A 253 4.55 22.97 -13.52
C ASP A 253 5.80 23.58 -12.88
#